data_AF-A0ABC9VGR6-F1
#
_entry.id   AF-A0ABC9VGR6-F1
#
_cell.length_a   1.000
_cell.length_b   1.000
_cell.length_c   1.000
_cell.angle_alpha   90.00
_cell.angle_beta   90.00
_cell.angle_gamma   90.00
#
_symmetry.space_group_name_H-M   'P 1'
#
loop_
_entity.id
_entity.type
_entity.pdbx_description
1 polymer ?
#
loop_
_entity_poly.entity_id
_entity_poly.type
_entity_poly.pdbx_seq_one_letter_code
_entity_poly.pdbx_strand_id
1 'polypeptide(L)' 'MNIVRKPVAFNLDDPDQKSLYDHAMKRTNFSAYIKRLIQRDMEGWNVQPSVSAPVTREELDASLVSEFI' A
#
# COMPACT_ATOMS: atom_id res chain seq x y z
N MET A 1 -5.43 2.19 32.46
CA MET A 1 -5.34 1.95 31.00
C MET A 1 -5.95 0.59 30.71
N ASN A 2 -7.07 0.55 29.97
CA ASN A 2 -7.76 -0.71 29.65
C ASN A 2 -7.30 -1.19 28.27
N ILE A 3 -6.56 -2.29 28.22
CA ILE A 3 -5.98 -2.85 26.99
C ILE A 3 -6.56 -4.24 26.77
N VAL A 4 -7.23 -4.44 25.65
CA VAL A 4 -7.77 -5.74 25.24
C VAL A 4 -6.98 -6.26 24.04
N ARG A 5 -6.66 -7.55 24.04
CA ARG A 5 -5.98 -8.25 22.93
C ARG A 5 -7.01 -9.03 22.10
N LYS A 6 -6.80 -9.08 20.78
CA LYS A 6 -7.59 -9.89 19.83
C LYS A 6 -6.64 -10.71 18.95
N PRO A 7 -6.59 -12.04 19.10
CA PRO A 7 -5.73 -12.90 18.28
C PRO A 7 -6.29 -13.09 16.86
N VAL A 8 -5.41 -13.36 15.91
CA VAL A 8 -5.74 -13.70 14.51
C VAL A 8 -5.04 -15.03 14.18
N ALA A 9 -5.78 -15.98 13.63
CA ALA A 9 -5.26 -17.29 13.23
C ALA A 9 -5.08 -17.35 11.71
N PHE A 10 -4.04 -18.05 11.27
CA PHE A 10 -3.79 -18.37 9.87
C PHE A 10 -3.73 -19.89 9.72
N ASN A 11 -4.48 -20.45 8.78
CA ASN A 11 -4.32 -21.84 8.39
C ASN A 11 -3.11 -21.98 7.46
N LEU A 12 -2.06 -22.68 7.88
CA LEU A 12 -0.84 -22.84 7.07
C LEU A 12 -0.95 -23.94 6.01
N ASP A 13 -1.95 -24.81 6.10
CA ASP A 13 -2.26 -25.81 5.07
C ASP A 13 -2.98 -25.18 3.87
N ASP A 14 -3.57 -23.99 4.06
CA ASP A 14 -4.15 -23.17 3.00
C ASP A 14 -3.04 -22.25 2.41
N PRO A 15 -2.67 -22.41 1.12
CA PRO A 15 -1.59 -21.66 0.51
C PRO A 15 -1.84 -20.15 0.47
N ASP A 16 -3.10 -19.72 0.41
CA ASP A 16 -3.46 -18.29 0.39
C ASP A 16 -3.23 -17.69 1.79
N GLN A 17 -3.70 -18.37 2.83
CA GLN A 17 -3.50 -17.93 4.22
C GLN A 17 -2.03 -18.00 4.64
N LYS A 18 -1.28 -19.01 4.19
CA LYS A 18 0.17 -19.07 4.38
C LYS A 18 0.86 -17.85 3.76
N SER A 19 0.47 -17.47 2.55
CA SER A 19 1.03 -16.30 1.87
C SER A 19 0.73 -15.00 2.61
N LEU A 20 -0.47 -14.87 3.18
CA LEU A 20 -0.84 -13.73 4.03
C LEU A 20 -0.01 -13.67 5.32
N TYR A 21 0.20 -14.81 5.97
CA TYR A 21 1.04 -14.92 7.16
C TYR A 21 2.48 -14.49 6.85
N ASP A 22 3.08 -15.07 5.81
CA ASP A 22 4.45 -14.78 5.40
C ASP A 22 4.62 -13.28 5.04
N HIS A 23 3.62 -12.67 4.42
CA HIS A 23 3.62 -11.23 4.16
C HIS A 23 3.57 -10.39 5.45
N ALA A 24 2.65 -10.73 6.35
CA ALA A 24 2.45 -9.98 7.60
C ALA A 24 3.69 -10.06 8.52
N MET A 25 4.40 -11.20 8.52
CA MET A 25 5.61 -11.41 9.32
C MET A 25 6.83 -10.60 8.85
N LYS A 26 6.78 -9.95 7.67
CA LYS A 26 7.83 -9.01 7.24
C LYS A 26 7.87 -7.73 8.09
N ARG A 27 6.89 -7.50 8.96
CA ARG A 27 6.79 -6.30 9.81
C ARG A 27 7.16 -6.66 11.25
N THR A 28 8.03 -5.85 11.85
CA THR A 28 8.52 -6.04 13.23
C THR A 28 7.40 -6.05 14.28
N ASN A 29 6.30 -5.34 14.04
CA ASN A 29 5.16 -5.29 14.95
C ASN A 29 3.86 -5.62 14.22
N PHE A 30 3.42 -6.87 14.36
CA PHE A 30 2.19 -7.37 13.74
C PHE A 30 0.95 -6.57 14.18
N SER A 31 0.78 -6.33 15.47
CA SER A 31 -0.39 -5.58 15.98
C SER A 31 -0.43 -4.15 15.44
N ALA A 32 0.71 -3.49 15.25
CA ALA A 32 0.76 -2.17 14.63
C ALA A 32 0.38 -2.22 13.15
N TYR A 33 0.81 -3.26 12.43
CA TYR A 33 0.45 -3.48 11.03
C TYR A 33 -1.07 -3.70 10.88
N ILE A 34 -1.67 -4.60 11.66
CA ILE A 34 -3.11 -4.86 11.61
C ILE A 34 -3.92 -3.60 11.94
N LYS A 35 -3.52 -2.82 12.95
CA LYS A 35 -4.19 -1.55 13.27
C LYS A 35 -4.16 -0.56 12.10
N ARG A 36 -3.08 -0.49 11.33
CA ARG A 36 -3.00 0.36 10.13
C ARG A 36 -3.90 -0.13 9.01
N LEU A 37 -4.05 -1.44 8.84
CA LEU A 37 -4.99 -2.00 7.87
C LEU A 37 -6.44 -1.65 8.23
N ILE A 38 -6.81 -1.83 9.50
CA ILE A 38 -8.14 -1.45 10.00
C ILE A 38 -8.36 0.06 9.83
N GLN A 39 -7.37 0.89 10.17
CA GLN A 39 -7.46 2.33 9.97
C GLN A 39 -7.69 2.70 8.50
N ARG A 40 -6.93 2.09 7.58
CA ARG A 40 -7.09 2.31 6.13
C ARG A 40 -8.47 1.87 5.62
N ASP A 41 -8.97 0.76 6.14
CA ASP A 41 -10.32 0.26 5.84
C ASP A 41 -11.39 1.25 6.32
N MET A 42 -11.25 1.77 7.55
CA MET A 42 -12.13 2.79 8.14
C MET A 42 -12.12 4.12 7.38
N GLU A 43 -10.95 4.56 6.90
CA GLU A 43 -10.78 5.80 6.12
C GLU A 43 -11.44 5.70 4.73
N GLY A 44 -11.86 4.50 4.33
CA GLY A 44 -12.31 4.21 2.99
C GLY A 44 -11.13 4.15 2.03
N TRP A 45 -11.20 3.25 1.06
CA TRP A 45 -10.26 3.26 -0.06
C TRP A 45 -10.61 4.48 -0.93
N ASN A 46 -10.14 5.67 -0.53
CA ASN A 46 -10.10 6.83 -1.41
C ASN A 46 -9.12 6.52 -2.53
N VAL A 47 -9.55 5.70 -3.49
CA VAL A 47 -9.03 5.74 -4.85
C VAL A 47 -9.34 7.16 -5.29
N GLN A 48 -8.41 8.09 -5.07
CA GLN A 48 -8.42 9.28 -5.89
C GLN A 48 -8.32 8.73 -7.31
N PRO A 49 -9.32 8.94 -8.18
CA PRO A 49 -9.08 8.74 -9.59
C PRO A 49 -7.90 9.65 -9.90
N SER A 50 -6.74 9.06 -10.19
CA SER A 50 -5.63 9.80 -10.74
C SER A 50 -6.19 10.43 -12.01
N VAL A 51 -6.58 11.69 -11.91
CA VAL A 51 -6.89 12.51 -13.08
C VAL A 51 -5.56 12.56 -13.80
N SER A 52 -5.38 11.69 -14.80
CA SER A 52 -4.27 11.79 -15.73
C SER A 52 -4.44 13.14 -16.38
N ALA A 53 -3.69 14.14 -15.90
CA ALA A 53 -3.57 15.40 -16.59
C ALA A 53 -3.19 15.07 -18.04
N PRO A 54 -3.86 15.63 -19.06
CA PRO A 54 -3.39 15.47 -20.43
C PRO A 54 -2.00 16.10 -20.50
N VAL A 55 -0.98 15.26 -20.64
CA VAL A 55 0.39 15.71 -20.93
C VAL A 55 0.33 16.31 -22.34
N THR A 56 0.31 17.64 -22.43
CA THR A 56 0.47 18.35 -23.70
C THR A 56 1.85 18.04 -24.26
N ARG A 57 1.90 17.59 -25.51
CA ARG A 57 3.12 17.10 -26.19
C ARG A 57 4.23 18.14 -26.36
N GLU A 58 3.97 19.40 -26.00
CA GLU A 58 4.88 20.53 -26.25
C GLU A 58 6.07 20.61 -25.28
N GLU A 59 6.07 19.89 -24.15
CA GLU A 59 7.19 19.91 -23.19
C GLU A 59 8.35 18.96 -23.56
N LEU A 60 8.19 18.06 -24.54
CA LEU A 60 9.23 17.08 -24.90
C LEU A 60 10.34 17.68 -25.77
N ASP A 61 10.08 18.78 -26.48
CA ASP A 61 11.03 19.34 -27.44
C ASP A 61 12.09 20.23 -26.77
N ALA A 62 11.78 20.89 -25.66
CA ALA A 62 12.72 21.80 -24.98
C ALA A 62 13.86 21.07 -24.25
N SER A 63 13.60 19.86 -23.75
CA SER A 63 14.61 19.05 -23.05
C SER A 63 15.65 18.44 -23.99
N LEU A 64 15.27 18.10 -25.23
CA LEU A 64 16.18 17.45 -26.19
C LEU A 64 17.14 18.45 -26.86
N VAL A 65 16.76 19.73 -26.93
CA VAL A 65 17.58 20.78 -27.55
C VAL A 65 18.70 21.26 -26.61
N SER A 66 18.49 21.19 -25.29
CA SER A 66 19.49 21.61 -24.30
C SER A 66 20.66 20.63 -24.13
N GLU A 67 20.54 19.39 -24.61
CA GLU A 67 21.58 18.36 -24.46
C GLU A 67 22.57 18.33 -25.65
N PHE A 68 22.34 19.17 -26.68
CA PHE A 68 23.14 19.19 -27.92
C PHE A 68 23.86 20.53 -28.21
N ILE A 69 23.99 21.44 -27.23
CA ILE A 69 24.82 22.66 -27.34
C ILE A 69 25.92 22.64 -26.28
#